data_AF-A0A1L5KM13-F1
#
_entry.id   AF-A0A1L5KM13-F1
#
_cell.length_a   1.000
_cell.length_b   1.000
_cell.length_c   1.000
_cell.angle_alpha   90.00
_cell.angle_beta   90.00
_cell.angle_gamma   90.00
#
_symmetry.space_group_name_H-M   'P 1'
#
loop_
_entity.id
_entity.type
_entity.pdbx_description
1 polymer ?
#
loop_
_entity_poly.entity_id
_entity_poly.type
_entity_poly.pdbx_seq_one_letter_code
_entity_poly.pdbx_strand_id
1 'polypeptide(L)'
;RSSGRILKAANILIANNPHVFEKRLFSELGYGTELKVLSANNEEHEAERVTGELIAHHFVNKTQYKDYAILYRGNHQSRVFEKFLMQNRIPYKISGGTSFFSRPEIKDLLAYLRVLTNPDDDSAFLRIVNTPKREIGPATLKKLGEWAMTRNKSMFTASFDMGLSQTLSGRGYEALTRFTHWLAEIQRLAEREPIAAVRDLIHGMDYESWLYETSPSPKAAEMRMKNVNQLFSWMTEMLEGSELDEPMTLTQVVTRFT
;
A
#
# COMPACT_ATOMS: atom_id res chain seq x y z
N ARG A 1 -2.28 -18.12 31.36
CA ARG A 1 -2.40 -17.73 29.93
C ARG A 1 -1.36 -18.40 29.05
N SER A 2 -0.07 -18.30 29.38
CA SER A 2 1.01 -18.86 28.54
C SER A 2 1.37 -20.29 28.95
N SER A 3 1.92 -21.09 28.02
CA SER A 3 2.48 -22.41 28.33
C SER A 3 3.67 -22.32 29.30
N GLY A 4 4.02 -23.44 29.92
CA GLY A 4 5.12 -23.50 30.87
C GLY A 4 6.46 -23.02 30.30
N ARG A 5 6.78 -23.34 29.02
CA ARG A 5 8.05 -22.94 28.40
C ARG A 5 8.15 -21.43 28.17
N ILE A 6 7.08 -20.78 27.68
CA ILE A 6 7.05 -19.31 27.52
C ILE A 6 7.22 -18.63 28.87
N LEU A 7 6.53 -19.12 29.90
CA LEU A 7 6.59 -18.53 31.23
C LEU A 7 7.96 -18.70 31.89
N LYS A 8 8.60 -19.86 31.70
CA LYS A 8 9.97 -20.11 32.16
C LYS A 8 10.95 -19.11 31.54
N ALA A 9 10.87 -18.90 30.22
CA ALA A 9 11.72 -17.91 29.55
C ALA A 9 11.47 -16.48 30.06
N ALA A 10 10.21 -16.10 30.25
CA ALA A 10 9.85 -14.78 30.80
C ALA A 10 10.38 -14.57 32.23
N ASN A 11 10.23 -15.57 33.12
CA ASN A 11 10.73 -15.53 34.49
C ASN A 11 12.27 -15.43 34.53
N ILE A 12 12.98 -16.13 33.64
CA ILE A 12 14.45 -16.05 33.54
C ILE A 12 14.87 -14.65 33.06
N LEU A 13 14.21 -14.10 32.03
CA LEU A 13 14.55 -12.79 31.50
C LEU A 13 14.35 -11.68 32.54
N ILE A 14 13.18 -11.66 33.20
CA ILE A 14 12.83 -10.60 34.15
C ILE A 14 13.73 -10.61 35.39
N ALA A 15 14.22 -11.78 35.82
CA ALA A 15 15.10 -11.95 36.98
C ALA A 15 16.44 -11.19 36.87
N ASN A 16 16.83 -10.76 35.67
CA ASN A 16 18.03 -9.93 35.47
C ASN A 16 17.81 -8.46 35.85
N ASN A 17 16.56 -8.03 36.07
CA ASN A 17 16.25 -6.65 36.45
C ASN A 17 16.28 -6.49 37.98
N PRO A 18 16.61 -5.30 38.51
CA PRO A 18 16.48 -5.02 39.94
C PRO A 18 15.04 -5.23 40.41
N HIS A 19 14.87 -5.94 41.52
CA HIS A 19 13.55 -6.25 42.07
C HIS A 19 13.40 -5.71 43.48
N VAL A 20 12.30 -5.00 43.70
CA VAL A 20 11.83 -4.65 45.06
C VAL A 20 11.14 -5.86 45.71
N PHE A 21 10.52 -6.73 44.90
CA PHE A 21 9.83 -7.94 45.35
C PHE A 21 10.10 -9.11 44.41
N GLU A 22 10.41 -10.27 44.96
CA GLU A 22 10.47 -11.49 44.17
C GLU A 22 9.05 -11.99 43.84
N LYS A 23 8.76 -12.09 42.54
CA LYS A 23 7.51 -12.67 42.04
C LYS A 23 7.85 -13.70 40.98
N ARG A 24 7.32 -14.92 41.12
CA ARG A 24 7.42 -15.97 40.10
C ARG A 24 6.04 -16.31 39.60
N LEU A 25 5.87 -16.26 38.29
CA LEU A 25 4.64 -16.69 37.65
C LEU A 25 4.68 -18.20 37.42
N PHE A 26 3.54 -18.87 37.60
CA PHE A 26 3.34 -20.28 37.26
C PHE A 26 2.21 -20.45 36.23
N SER A 27 2.20 -21.58 35.52
CA SER A 27 1.16 -21.92 34.55
C SER A 27 0.58 -23.28 34.86
N GLU A 28 -0.74 -23.39 34.74
CA GLU A 28 -1.50 -24.64 34.82
C GLU A 28 -1.62 -25.35 33.45
N LEU A 29 -1.14 -24.69 32.38
CA LEU A 29 -1.10 -25.28 31.04
C LEU A 29 0.11 -26.21 30.89
N GLY A 30 0.04 -27.12 29.91
CA GLY A 30 1.18 -27.96 29.53
C GLY A 30 2.43 -27.15 29.14
N TYR A 31 3.58 -27.83 29.08
CA TYR A 31 4.87 -27.15 28.85
C TYR A 31 4.94 -26.44 27.48
N GLY A 32 4.23 -26.96 26.47
CA GLY A 32 4.07 -26.35 25.15
C GLY A 32 5.16 -26.74 24.15
N THR A 33 5.18 -26.05 23.00
CA THR A 33 6.17 -26.19 21.91
C THR A 33 7.46 -25.43 22.20
N GLU A 34 8.53 -25.74 21.48
CA GLU A 34 9.82 -25.07 21.62
C GLU A 34 9.79 -23.64 21.07
N LEU A 35 10.53 -22.74 21.73
CA LEU A 35 10.71 -21.37 21.26
C LEU A 35 11.71 -21.39 20.11
N LYS A 36 11.31 -20.92 18.93
CA LYS A 36 12.19 -20.77 17.79
C LYS A 36 12.87 -19.39 17.84
N VAL A 37 14.17 -19.35 17.52
CA VAL A 37 14.91 -18.11 17.26
C VAL A 37 15.37 -18.17 15.81
N LEU A 38 15.00 -17.17 15.03
CA LEU A 38 15.38 -17.06 13.62
C LEU A 38 16.37 -15.92 13.48
N SER A 39 17.50 -16.18 12.83
CA SER A 39 18.45 -15.16 12.43
C SER A 39 18.21 -14.79 10.97
N ALA A 40 18.24 -13.50 10.68
CA ALA A 40 18.11 -12.95 9.34
C ALA A 40 19.28 -12.02 9.04
N ASN A 41 19.58 -11.85 7.76
CA ASN A 41 20.73 -11.06 7.30
C ASN A 41 20.44 -9.56 7.35
N ASN A 42 19.18 -9.17 7.18
CA ASN A 42 18.69 -7.80 7.21
C ASN A 42 17.18 -7.81 7.56
N GLU A 43 16.58 -6.62 7.65
CA GLU A 43 15.17 -6.45 8.02
C GLU A 43 14.17 -7.01 6.99
N GLU A 44 14.52 -6.99 5.70
CA GLU A 44 13.66 -7.57 4.66
C GLU A 44 13.64 -9.09 4.76
N HIS A 45 14.81 -9.72 4.91
CA HIS A 45 14.93 -11.16 5.11
C HIS A 45 14.26 -11.61 6.42
N GLU A 46 14.27 -10.78 7.47
CA GLU A 46 13.50 -11.07 8.69
C GLU A 46 12.00 -11.10 8.40
N ALA A 47 11.48 -10.06 7.76
CA ALA A 47 10.05 -9.94 7.47
C ALA A 47 9.56 -11.03 6.51
N GLU A 48 10.35 -11.37 5.50
CA GLU A 48 10.08 -12.46 4.57
C GLU A 48 9.98 -13.80 5.32
N ARG A 49 10.98 -14.13 6.14
CA ARG A 49 11.00 -15.40 6.91
C ARG A 49 9.85 -15.51 7.90
N VAL A 50 9.55 -14.43 8.63
CA VAL A 50 8.43 -14.40 9.58
C VAL A 50 7.11 -14.60 8.84
N THR A 51 6.94 -13.94 7.69
CA THR A 51 5.73 -14.08 6.87
C THR A 51 5.62 -15.50 6.30
N GLY A 52 6.72 -16.09 5.83
CA GLY A 52 6.77 -17.47 5.35
C GLY A 52 6.42 -18.50 6.42
N GLU A 53 6.98 -18.38 7.63
CA GLU A 53 6.63 -19.26 8.77
C GLU A 53 5.17 -19.10 9.19
N LEU A 54 4.63 -17.88 9.14
CA LEU A 54 3.22 -17.62 9.42
C LEU A 54 2.32 -18.34 8.41
N ILE A 55 2.61 -18.19 7.11
CA ILE A 55 1.86 -18.87 6.02
C ILE A 55 1.94 -20.39 6.19
N ALA A 56 3.14 -20.94 6.38
CA ALA A 56 3.35 -22.37 6.55
C ALA A 56 2.58 -22.90 7.76
N HIS A 57 2.67 -22.21 8.91
CA HIS A 57 1.94 -22.59 10.11
C HIS A 57 0.42 -22.49 9.92
N HIS A 58 -0.04 -21.44 9.24
CA HIS A 58 -1.46 -21.23 8.94
C HIS A 58 -2.02 -22.35 8.07
N PHE A 59 -1.30 -22.70 7.01
CA PHE A 59 -1.68 -23.76 6.09
C PHE A 59 -1.72 -25.14 6.75
N VAL A 60 -0.67 -25.51 7.49
CA VAL A 60 -0.56 -26.83 8.14
C VAL A 60 -1.60 -26.99 9.24
N ASN A 61 -1.79 -25.97 10.08
CA ASN A 61 -2.64 -26.07 11.27
C ASN A 61 -4.07 -25.56 11.08
N LYS A 62 -4.40 -25.01 9.89
CA LYS A 62 -5.71 -24.43 9.57
C LYS A 62 -6.20 -23.40 10.60
N THR A 63 -5.28 -22.60 11.13
CA THR A 63 -5.56 -21.53 12.11
C THR A 63 -6.17 -20.30 11.43
N GLN A 64 -6.53 -19.25 12.18
CA GLN A 64 -6.99 -17.99 11.61
C GLN A 64 -5.89 -16.92 11.68
N TYR A 65 -5.83 -15.99 10.73
CA TYR A 65 -4.84 -14.90 10.76
C TYR A 65 -4.92 -14.03 12.02
N LYS A 66 -6.10 -13.93 12.65
CA LYS A 66 -6.30 -13.21 13.91
C LYS A 66 -5.60 -13.86 15.12
N ASP A 67 -5.15 -15.11 14.99
CA ASP A 67 -4.47 -15.85 16.05
C ASP A 67 -2.97 -15.50 16.12
N TYR A 68 -2.48 -14.68 15.18
CA TYR A 68 -1.09 -14.26 15.08
C TYR A 68 -0.91 -12.81 15.51
N ALA A 69 0.25 -12.53 16.12
CA ALA A 69 0.68 -11.17 16.45
C ALA A 69 2.16 -11.00 16.17
N ILE A 70 2.52 -9.94 15.43
CA ILE A 70 3.91 -9.53 15.22
C ILE A 70 4.17 -8.34 16.15
N LEU A 71 5.17 -8.46 17.01
CA LEU A 71 5.54 -7.43 17.98
C LEU A 71 6.92 -6.88 17.62
N TYR A 72 7.02 -5.57 17.55
CA TYR A 72 8.24 -4.84 17.20
C TYR A 72 8.49 -3.69 18.19
N ARG A 73 9.71 -3.18 18.22
CA ARG A 73 10.13 -2.16 19.21
C ARG A 73 9.75 -0.74 18.80
N GLY A 74 9.83 -0.42 17.51
CA GLY A 74 9.53 0.90 16.96
C GLY A 74 8.56 0.82 15.77
N ASN A 75 7.67 1.82 15.65
CA ASN A 75 6.64 1.85 14.60
C ASN A 75 7.20 1.86 13.17
N HIS A 76 8.46 2.29 12.95
CA HIS A 76 9.07 2.24 11.62
C HIS A 76 9.28 0.80 11.13
N GLN A 77 9.49 -0.15 12.05
CA GLN A 77 9.69 -1.56 11.72
C GLN A 77 8.41 -2.22 11.15
N SER A 78 7.23 -1.63 11.36
CA SER A 78 6.00 -2.19 10.79
C SER A 78 6.02 -2.21 9.27
N ARG A 79 6.69 -1.23 8.64
CA ARG A 79 6.62 -0.99 7.18
C ARG A 79 7.05 -2.20 6.36
N VAL A 80 8.15 -2.84 6.75
CA VAL A 80 8.68 -4.01 6.04
C VAL A 80 7.76 -5.21 6.21
N PHE A 81 7.21 -5.44 7.40
CA PHE A 81 6.19 -6.48 7.58
C PHE A 81 4.91 -6.17 6.79
N GLU A 82 4.45 -4.92 6.75
CA GLU A 82 3.31 -4.51 5.93
C GLU A 82 3.56 -4.78 4.43
N LYS A 83 4.77 -4.53 3.91
CA LYS A 83 5.18 -4.86 2.52
C LYS A 83 4.95 -6.35 2.24
N PHE A 84 5.54 -7.23 3.03
CA PHE A 84 5.46 -8.69 2.80
C PHE A 84 4.06 -9.26 3.08
N LEU A 85 3.35 -8.77 4.08
CA LEU A 85 1.97 -9.18 4.36
C LEU A 85 1.04 -8.82 3.20
N MET A 86 1.15 -7.59 2.65
CA MET A 86 0.38 -7.17 1.48
C MET A 86 0.70 -8.01 0.25
N GLN A 87 1.99 -8.19 -0.07
CA GLN A 87 2.42 -9.00 -1.22
C GLN A 87 1.88 -10.43 -1.19
N ASN A 88 1.76 -11.01 0.00
CA ASN A 88 1.21 -12.36 0.23
C ASN A 88 -0.31 -12.37 0.47
N ARG A 89 -0.99 -11.23 0.33
CA ARG A 89 -2.45 -11.05 0.55
C ARG A 89 -2.91 -11.50 1.94
N ILE A 90 -2.08 -11.26 2.95
CA ILE A 90 -2.38 -11.58 4.34
C ILE A 90 -3.07 -10.37 4.99
N PRO A 91 -4.30 -10.52 5.50
CA PRO A 91 -4.99 -9.44 6.20
C PRO A 91 -4.29 -9.13 7.52
N TYR A 92 -4.08 -7.85 7.80
CA TYR A 92 -3.41 -7.39 9.02
C TYR A 92 -4.08 -6.15 9.61
N LYS A 93 -3.75 -5.87 10.88
CA LYS A 93 -4.19 -4.67 11.58
C LYS A 93 -3.03 -4.11 12.41
N ILE A 94 -2.72 -2.84 12.21
CA ILE A 94 -1.73 -2.12 13.02
C ILE A 94 -2.40 -1.62 14.31
N SER A 95 -1.71 -1.80 15.44
CA SER A 95 -2.10 -1.25 16.75
C SER A 95 -1.15 -0.13 17.13
N GLY A 96 -1.68 1.00 17.64
CA GLY A 96 -0.85 2.11 18.14
C GLY A 96 -0.10 2.92 17.07
N GLY A 97 -0.50 2.82 15.80
CA GLY A 97 0.10 3.56 14.69
C GLY A 97 -0.79 3.60 13.45
N THR A 98 -0.36 4.35 12.44
CA THR A 98 -1.02 4.40 11.12
C THR A 98 -0.31 3.48 10.15
N SER A 99 -1.08 2.60 9.50
CA SER A 99 -0.57 1.70 8.46
C SER A 99 0.06 2.50 7.32
N PHE A 100 1.18 2.01 6.78
CA PHE A 100 1.83 2.63 5.62
C PHE A 100 0.86 2.79 4.43
N PHE A 101 0.16 1.72 4.08
CA PHE A 101 -0.84 1.70 3.00
C PHE A 101 -2.12 2.49 3.30
N SER A 102 -2.33 2.85 4.57
CA SER A 102 -3.46 3.72 4.94
C SER A 102 -3.23 5.21 4.66
N ARG A 103 -1.97 5.62 4.41
CA ARG A 103 -1.57 7.02 4.24
C ARG A 103 -2.18 7.63 2.97
N PRO A 104 -2.63 8.90 3.01
CA PRO A 104 -3.25 9.55 1.86
C PRO A 104 -2.38 9.51 0.60
N GLU A 105 -1.10 9.83 0.72
CA GLU A 105 -0.16 9.85 -0.42
C GLU A 105 0.04 8.48 -1.06
N ILE A 106 0.01 7.41 -0.25
CA ILE A 106 0.15 6.05 -0.73
C ILE A 106 -1.13 5.61 -1.45
N LYS A 107 -2.29 5.94 -0.88
CA LYS A 107 -3.58 5.67 -1.52
C LYS A 107 -3.78 6.43 -2.83
N ASP A 108 -3.27 7.66 -2.92
CA ASP A 108 -3.34 8.46 -4.14
C ASP A 108 -2.51 7.82 -5.24
N LEU A 109 -1.24 7.48 -4.97
CA LEU A 109 -0.39 6.80 -5.94
C LEU A 109 -0.97 5.44 -6.36
N LEU A 110 -1.45 4.61 -5.43
CA LEU A 110 -2.08 3.33 -5.75
C LEU A 110 -3.35 3.50 -6.60
N ALA A 111 -4.15 4.55 -6.36
CA ALA A 111 -5.32 4.82 -7.19
C ALA A 111 -4.94 5.25 -8.62
N TYR A 112 -3.86 6.03 -8.79
CA TYR A 112 -3.32 6.32 -10.12
C TYR A 112 -2.93 5.05 -10.87
N LEU A 113 -2.19 4.17 -10.20
CA LEU A 113 -1.73 2.91 -10.78
C LEU A 113 -2.89 1.95 -11.07
N ARG A 114 -3.93 1.94 -10.23
CA ARG A 114 -5.17 1.19 -10.48
C ARG A 114 -5.86 1.66 -11.76
N VAL A 115 -5.98 2.96 -12.00
CA VAL A 115 -6.60 3.45 -13.26
C VAL A 115 -5.73 3.12 -14.47
N LEU A 116 -4.39 3.18 -14.35
CA LEU A 116 -3.49 2.79 -15.44
C LEU A 116 -3.64 1.32 -15.83
N THR A 117 -3.79 0.43 -14.85
CA THR A 117 -3.87 -1.03 -15.06
C THR A 117 -5.29 -1.54 -15.25
N ASN A 118 -6.28 -0.83 -14.73
CA ASN A 118 -7.71 -1.09 -14.82
C ASN A 118 -8.50 0.21 -15.01
N PRO A 119 -8.68 0.66 -16.27
CA PRO A 119 -9.46 1.85 -16.60
C PRO A 119 -10.91 1.85 -16.11
N ASP A 120 -11.46 0.66 -15.81
CA ASP A 120 -12.85 0.50 -15.36
C ASP A 120 -13.04 0.74 -13.85
N ASP A 121 -11.97 1.12 -13.15
CA ASP A 121 -11.99 1.42 -11.72
C ASP A 121 -12.45 2.85 -11.43
N ASP A 122 -13.77 3.07 -11.49
CA ASP A 122 -14.37 4.38 -11.19
C ASP A 122 -14.04 4.88 -9.78
N SER A 123 -13.86 3.97 -8.82
CA SER A 123 -13.51 4.33 -7.44
C SER A 123 -12.12 4.96 -7.35
N ALA A 124 -11.15 4.39 -8.08
CA ALA A 124 -9.81 4.92 -8.17
C ALA A 124 -9.78 6.22 -8.99
N PHE A 125 -10.52 6.26 -10.10
CA PHE A 125 -10.64 7.45 -10.94
C PHE A 125 -11.19 8.66 -10.18
N LEU A 126 -12.30 8.48 -9.44
CA LEU A 126 -12.90 9.54 -8.62
C LEU A 126 -11.95 10.08 -7.54
N ARG A 127 -11.04 9.24 -7.01
CA ARG A 127 -10.05 9.67 -6.03
C ARG A 127 -9.00 10.59 -6.65
N ILE A 128 -8.49 10.25 -7.84
CA ILE A 128 -7.33 10.91 -8.44
C ILE A 128 -7.68 12.09 -9.35
N VAL A 129 -8.91 12.12 -9.88
CA VAL A 129 -9.31 13.07 -10.94
C VAL A 129 -9.03 14.52 -10.57
N ASN A 130 -9.15 14.87 -9.29
CA ASN A 130 -8.88 16.21 -8.78
C ASN A 130 -7.81 16.23 -7.67
N THR A 131 -6.94 15.23 -7.61
CA THR A 131 -5.80 15.17 -6.66
C THR A 131 -4.51 14.83 -7.41
N PRO A 132 -3.56 15.75 -7.61
CA PRO A 132 -3.59 17.17 -7.24
C PRO A 132 -4.72 18.00 -7.87
N LYS A 133 -4.99 19.20 -7.33
CA LYS A 133 -6.14 20.03 -7.72
C LYS A 133 -6.06 20.43 -9.20
N ARG A 134 -7.11 20.13 -9.97
CA ARG A 134 -7.20 20.36 -11.43
C ARG A 134 -8.42 21.17 -11.86
N GLU A 135 -9.09 21.81 -10.91
CA GLU A 135 -10.36 22.54 -11.15
C GLU A 135 -11.50 21.64 -11.69
N ILE A 136 -11.41 20.32 -11.48
CA ILE A 136 -12.47 19.37 -11.85
C ILE A 136 -13.45 19.27 -10.68
N GLY A 137 -14.50 20.09 -10.73
CA GLY A 137 -15.48 20.21 -9.67
C GLY A 137 -16.55 19.09 -9.66
N PRO A 138 -17.36 19.00 -8.58
CA PRO A 138 -18.41 17.99 -8.45
C PRO A 138 -19.45 18.01 -9.58
N ALA A 139 -19.77 19.19 -10.12
CA ALA A 139 -20.71 19.32 -11.24
C ALA A 139 -20.18 18.65 -12.52
N THR A 140 -18.87 18.77 -12.79
CA THR A 140 -18.19 18.10 -13.91
C THR A 140 -18.26 16.59 -13.74
N LEU A 141 -17.93 16.09 -12.55
CA LEU A 141 -17.95 14.66 -12.24
C LEU A 141 -19.36 14.07 -12.30
N LYS A 142 -20.37 14.81 -11.85
CA LYS A 142 -21.77 14.38 -11.95
C LYS A 142 -22.18 14.19 -13.40
N LYS A 143 -21.92 15.18 -14.26
CA LYS A 143 -22.23 15.10 -15.70
C LYS A 143 -21.49 13.96 -16.40
N LEU A 144 -20.20 13.79 -16.10
CA LEU A 144 -19.40 12.67 -16.60
C LEU A 144 -19.99 11.33 -16.17
N GLY A 145 -20.40 11.20 -14.91
CA GLY A 145 -21.01 9.99 -14.37
C GLY A 145 -22.35 9.66 -15.00
N GLU A 146 -23.23 10.65 -15.18
CA GLU A 146 -24.50 10.50 -15.88
C GLU A 146 -24.29 10.06 -17.35
N TRP A 147 -23.28 10.64 -18.02
CA TRP A 147 -22.90 10.25 -19.37
C TRP A 147 -22.37 8.82 -19.43
N ALA A 148 -21.44 8.47 -18.53
CA ALA A 148 -20.85 7.14 -18.42
C ALA A 148 -21.90 6.06 -18.18
N MET A 149 -22.85 6.32 -17.26
CA MET A 149 -23.97 5.44 -16.97
C MET A 149 -24.90 5.25 -18.18
N THR A 150 -25.23 6.33 -18.88
CA THR A 150 -26.08 6.27 -20.09
C THR A 150 -25.43 5.44 -21.20
N ARG A 151 -24.10 5.44 -21.28
CA ARG A 151 -23.32 4.70 -22.28
C ARG A 151 -22.85 3.33 -21.81
N ASN A 152 -23.14 2.96 -20.57
CA ASN A 152 -22.64 1.74 -19.93
C ASN A 152 -21.11 1.59 -20.06
N LYS A 153 -20.38 2.66 -19.76
CA LYS A 153 -18.91 2.74 -19.76
C LYS A 153 -18.41 3.23 -18.41
N SER A 154 -17.16 2.96 -18.09
CA SER A 154 -16.46 3.61 -16.97
C SER A 154 -16.27 5.10 -17.21
N MET A 155 -16.11 5.87 -16.13
CA MET A 155 -15.89 7.32 -16.20
C MET A 155 -14.64 7.69 -16.98
N PHE A 156 -13.56 6.91 -16.84
CA PHE A 156 -12.33 7.14 -17.58
C PHE A 156 -12.56 6.96 -19.08
N THR A 157 -13.14 5.83 -19.52
CA THR A 157 -13.43 5.59 -20.94
C THR A 157 -14.45 6.59 -21.49
N ALA A 158 -15.47 6.94 -20.71
CA ALA A 158 -16.48 7.93 -21.08
C ALA A 158 -15.89 9.32 -21.28
N SER A 159 -14.75 9.65 -20.67
CA SER A 159 -14.10 10.95 -20.83
C SER A 159 -13.58 11.19 -22.26
N PHE A 160 -13.37 10.14 -23.04
CA PHE A 160 -12.93 10.21 -24.45
C PHE A 160 -14.09 10.26 -25.45
N ASP A 161 -15.35 10.14 -25.00
CA ASP A 161 -16.50 10.18 -25.89
C ASP A 161 -16.68 11.59 -26.49
N MET A 162 -16.65 11.71 -27.82
CA MET A 162 -16.88 13.00 -28.52
C MET A 162 -18.20 13.69 -28.11
N GLY A 163 -19.24 12.90 -27.80
CA GLY A 163 -20.55 13.40 -27.41
C GLY A 163 -20.60 14.03 -26.01
N LEU A 164 -19.60 13.79 -25.14
CA LEU A 164 -19.55 14.35 -23.79
C LEU A 164 -19.59 15.89 -23.83
N SER A 165 -18.94 16.48 -24.83
CA SER A 165 -18.89 17.94 -25.05
C SER A 165 -20.27 18.61 -25.19
N GLN A 166 -21.31 17.85 -25.55
CA GLN A 166 -22.69 18.36 -25.65
C GLN A 166 -23.32 18.63 -24.29
N THR A 167 -22.88 17.92 -23.25
CA THR A 167 -23.43 18.01 -21.88
C THR A 167 -22.48 18.71 -20.92
N LEU A 168 -21.18 18.59 -21.17
CA LEU A 168 -20.10 19.15 -20.37
C LEU A 168 -19.20 20.04 -21.25
N SER A 169 -19.16 21.35 -20.95
CA SER A 169 -18.38 22.33 -21.72
C SER A 169 -17.62 23.29 -20.79
N GLY A 170 -16.70 24.06 -21.38
CA GLY A 170 -15.89 25.06 -20.68
C GLY A 170 -14.73 24.48 -19.87
N ARG A 171 -14.25 25.23 -18.87
CA ARG A 171 -13.02 24.92 -18.11
C ARG A 171 -12.99 23.51 -17.51
N GLY A 172 -14.12 23.04 -16.98
CA GLY A 172 -14.22 21.70 -16.39
C GLY A 172 -14.05 20.58 -17.41
N TYR A 173 -14.55 20.77 -18.64
CA TYR A 173 -14.34 19.83 -19.75
C TYR A 173 -12.88 19.83 -20.17
N GLU A 174 -12.29 21.00 -20.41
CA GLU A 174 -10.90 21.11 -20.84
C GLU A 174 -9.92 20.51 -19.82
N ALA A 175 -10.16 20.74 -18.52
CA ALA A 175 -9.35 20.17 -17.46
C ALA A 175 -9.46 18.64 -17.40
N LEU A 176 -10.67 18.10 -17.53
CA LEU A 176 -10.92 16.66 -17.59
C LEU A 176 -10.20 16.03 -18.78
N THR A 177 -10.36 16.60 -19.98
CA THR A 177 -9.75 16.09 -21.21
C THR A 177 -8.22 16.15 -21.13
N ARG A 178 -7.63 17.24 -20.66
CA ARG A 178 -6.16 17.32 -20.45
C ARG A 178 -5.67 16.22 -19.51
N PHE A 179 -6.38 16.00 -18.40
CA PHE A 179 -6.03 14.98 -17.42
C PHE A 179 -6.13 13.56 -18.00
N THR A 180 -7.24 13.22 -18.64
CA THR A 180 -7.47 11.84 -19.13
C THR A 180 -6.58 11.51 -20.31
N HIS A 181 -6.30 12.47 -21.20
CA HIS A 181 -5.32 12.30 -22.28
C HIS A 181 -3.91 12.11 -21.75
N TRP A 182 -3.46 12.93 -20.78
CA TRP A 182 -2.15 12.74 -20.15
C TRP A 182 -2.05 11.35 -19.51
N LEU A 183 -3.07 10.92 -18.76
CA LEU A 183 -3.06 9.59 -18.14
C LEU A 183 -3.06 8.46 -19.17
N ALA A 184 -3.72 8.62 -20.31
CA ALA A 184 -3.69 7.65 -21.41
C ALA A 184 -2.32 7.58 -22.10
N GLU A 185 -1.55 8.67 -22.18
CA GLU A 185 -0.15 8.61 -22.64
C GLU A 185 0.71 7.79 -21.67
N ILE A 186 0.56 8.03 -20.37
CA ILE A 186 1.27 7.24 -19.34
C ILE A 186 0.86 5.76 -19.41
N GLN A 187 -0.41 5.47 -19.67
CA GLN A 187 -0.89 4.10 -19.85
C GLN A 187 -0.19 3.40 -21.03
N ARG A 188 -0.08 4.08 -22.19
CA ARG A 188 0.66 3.56 -23.35
C ARG A 188 2.14 3.34 -23.04
N LEU A 189 2.75 4.25 -22.28
CA LEU A 189 4.14 4.09 -21.84
C LEU A 189 4.29 2.89 -20.90
N ALA A 190 3.32 2.64 -20.03
CA ALA A 190 3.36 1.54 -19.06
C ALA A 190 3.37 0.14 -19.72
N GLU A 191 2.81 0.01 -20.91
CA GLU A 191 2.85 -1.23 -21.70
C GLU A 191 4.26 -1.59 -22.21
N ARG A 192 5.13 -0.58 -22.37
CA ARG A 192 6.47 -0.74 -22.96
C ARG A 192 7.59 -0.60 -21.92
N GLU A 193 7.45 0.40 -21.05
CA GLU A 193 8.46 0.80 -20.07
C GLU A 193 7.77 1.13 -18.73
N PRO A 194 7.34 0.11 -17.95
CA PRO A 194 6.52 0.31 -16.74
C PRO A 194 7.22 1.18 -15.68
N ILE A 195 8.54 1.02 -15.49
CA ILE A 195 9.31 1.81 -14.53
C ILE A 195 9.33 3.29 -14.96
N ALA A 196 9.55 3.55 -16.26
CA ALA A 196 9.53 4.89 -16.80
C ALA A 196 8.14 5.52 -16.68
N ALA A 197 7.07 4.76 -16.97
CA ALA A 197 5.70 5.23 -16.85
C ALA A 197 5.35 5.65 -15.41
N VAL A 198 5.74 4.86 -14.39
CA VAL A 198 5.47 5.22 -12.99
C VAL A 198 6.29 6.45 -12.57
N ARG A 199 7.53 6.57 -13.06
CA ARG A 199 8.35 7.77 -12.83
C ARG A 199 7.70 9.00 -13.47
N ASP A 200 7.29 8.90 -14.72
CA ASP A 200 6.65 9.99 -15.47
C ASP A 200 5.28 10.34 -14.90
N LEU A 201 4.57 9.37 -14.35
CA LEU A 201 3.36 9.59 -13.57
C LEU A 201 3.62 10.48 -12.35
N ILE A 202 4.62 10.13 -11.52
CA ILE A 202 4.98 10.87 -10.30
C ILE A 202 5.42 12.30 -10.62
N HIS A 203 6.24 12.47 -11.66
CA HIS A 203 6.70 13.80 -12.09
C HIS A 203 5.58 14.60 -12.77
N GLY A 204 4.85 13.99 -13.70
CA GLY A 204 3.81 14.64 -14.49
C GLY A 204 2.57 15.03 -13.68
N MET A 205 2.31 14.37 -12.54
CA MET A 205 1.25 14.80 -11.64
C MET A 205 1.64 16.00 -10.77
N ASP A 206 2.93 16.40 -10.76
CA ASP A 206 3.49 17.45 -9.88
C ASP A 206 3.13 17.21 -8.39
N TYR A 207 3.26 15.95 -7.97
CA TYR A 207 2.80 15.54 -6.63
C TYR A 207 3.62 16.19 -5.52
N GLU A 208 4.90 16.42 -5.77
CA GLU A 208 5.80 17.05 -4.80
C GLU A 208 5.29 18.45 -4.42
N SER A 209 5.06 19.32 -5.41
CA SER A 209 4.52 20.66 -5.20
C SER A 209 3.18 20.60 -4.45
N TRP A 210 2.29 19.69 -4.86
CA TRP A 210 1.02 19.46 -4.17
C TRP A 210 1.18 19.05 -2.70
N LEU A 211 2.16 18.18 -2.39
CA LEU A 211 2.46 17.79 -1.02
C LEU A 211 2.99 18.97 -0.21
N TYR A 212 3.81 19.84 -0.80
CA TYR A 212 4.30 21.05 -0.13
C TYR A 212 3.16 22.04 0.16
N GLU A 213 2.22 22.21 -0.76
CA GLU A 213 1.06 23.09 -0.58
C GLU A 213 0.05 22.57 0.46
N THR A 214 -0.16 21.25 0.51
CA THR A 214 -1.20 20.63 1.35
C THR A 214 -0.73 20.14 2.71
N SER A 215 0.58 20.07 2.92
CA SER A 215 1.15 19.59 4.18
C SER A 215 1.30 20.72 5.20
N PRO A 216 1.20 20.42 6.51
CA PRO A 216 1.27 21.43 7.56
C PRO A 216 2.67 22.06 7.71
N SER A 217 3.71 21.45 7.15
CA SER A 217 5.06 21.99 7.13
C SER A 217 5.88 21.37 5.99
N PRO A 218 6.98 22.04 5.55
CA PRO A 218 7.91 21.48 4.56
C PRO A 218 8.45 20.11 4.97
N LYS A 219 8.81 19.93 6.24
CA LYS A 219 9.29 18.64 6.77
C LYS A 219 8.23 17.53 6.70
N ALA A 220 6.95 17.88 6.88
CA ALA A 220 5.86 16.92 6.70
C ALA A 220 5.68 16.55 5.23
N ALA A 221 5.80 17.51 4.30
CA ALA A 221 5.77 17.25 2.86
C ALA A 221 6.91 16.32 2.44
N GLU A 222 8.15 16.60 2.87
CA GLU A 222 9.31 15.75 2.62
C GLU A 222 9.09 14.32 3.13
N MET A 223 8.51 14.16 4.33
CA MET A 223 8.21 12.83 4.87
C MET A 223 7.15 12.09 4.05
N ARG A 224 6.13 12.78 3.53
CA ARG A 224 5.12 12.18 2.63
C ARG A 224 5.77 11.79 1.31
N MET A 225 6.63 12.65 0.75
CA MET A 225 7.35 12.34 -0.49
C MET A 225 8.32 11.16 -0.30
N LYS A 226 8.96 11.03 0.86
CA LYS A 226 9.75 9.83 1.21
C LYS A 226 8.89 8.56 1.21
N ASN A 227 7.64 8.61 1.64
CA ASN A 227 6.75 7.45 1.57
C ASN A 227 6.40 7.10 0.12
N VAL A 228 6.16 8.10 -0.74
CA VAL A 228 5.92 7.92 -2.19
C VAL A 228 7.13 7.26 -2.85
N ASN A 229 8.33 7.78 -2.60
CA ASN A 229 9.59 7.23 -3.12
C ASN A 229 9.85 5.80 -2.62
N GLN A 230 9.47 5.50 -1.37
CA GLN A 230 9.58 4.15 -0.82
C GLN A 230 8.68 3.16 -1.57
N LEU A 231 7.42 3.53 -1.81
CA LEU A 231 6.51 2.69 -2.59
C LEU A 231 7.03 2.52 -4.03
N PHE A 232 7.58 3.59 -4.63
CA PHE A 232 8.21 3.52 -5.95
C PHE A 232 9.39 2.52 -5.97
N SER A 233 10.28 2.56 -4.98
CA SER A 233 11.39 1.59 -4.85
C SER A 233 10.87 0.15 -4.81
N TRP A 234 9.88 -0.13 -3.96
CA TRP A 234 9.30 -1.48 -3.85
C TRP A 234 8.67 -1.96 -5.14
N MET A 235 8.01 -1.08 -5.90
CA MET A 235 7.46 -1.44 -7.19
C MET A 235 8.56 -1.70 -8.22
N THR A 236 9.60 -0.87 -8.27
CA THR A 236 10.75 -1.07 -9.16
C THR A 236 11.42 -2.41 -8.91
N GLU A 237 11.69 -2.77 -7.64
CA GLU A 237 12.23 -4.07 -7.26
C GLU A 237 11.37 -5.23 -7.81
N MET A 238 10.05 -5.13 -7.70
CA MET A 238 9.13 -6.17 -8.20
C MET A 238 9.01 -6.20 -9.73
N LEU A 239 9.15 -5.05 -10.39
CA LEU A 239 9.12 -4.94 -11.85
C LEU A 239 10.42 -5.46 -12.49
N GLU A 240 11.56 -5.24 -11.84
CA GLU A 240 12.87 -5.73 -12.30
C GLU A 240 13.07 -7.22 -12.00
N GLY A 241 12.46 -7.72 -10.92
CA GLY A 241 12.66 -9.09 -10.45
C GLY A 241 14.00 -9.25 -9.73
N SER A 242 14.32 -10.49 -9.35
CA SER A 242 15.57 -10.86 -8.70
C SER A 242 16.12 -12.16 -9.31
N GLU A 243 17.29 -12.63 -8.84
CA GLU A 243 17.78 -13.97 -9.23
C GLU A 243 16.81 -15.10 -8.82
N LEU A 244 15.94 -14.86 -7.84
CA LEU A 244 15.00 -15.83 -7.29
C LEU A 244 13.56 -15.59 -7.76
N ASP A 245 13.21 -14.36 -8.15
CA ASP A 245 11.85 -13.95 -8.51
C ASP A 245 11.79 -13.42 -9.94
N GLU A 246 10.89 -13.97 -10.74
CA GLU A 246 10.66 -13.47 -12.10
C GLU A 246 10.13 -12.01 -12.09
N PRO A 247 10.54 -11.18 -13.06
CA PRO A 247 10.00 -9.84 -13.26
C PRO A 247 8.47 -9.85 -13.36
N MET A 248 7.82 -8.92 -12.66
CA MET A 248 6.36 -8.81 -12.68
C MET A 248 5.89 -7.72 -13.65
N THR A 249 4.71 -7.91 -14.23
CA THR A 249 4.00 -6.83 -14.94
C THR A 249 3.45 -5.79 -13.97
N LEU A 250 3.24 -4.55 -14.44
CA LEU A 250 2.66 -3.48 -13.62
C LEU A 250 1.31 -3.90 -13.00
N THR A 251 0.45 -4.57 -13.77
CA THR A 251 -0.84 -5.08 -13.29
C THR A 251 -0.66 -6.05 -12.12
N GLN A 252 0.30 -6.98 -12.20
CA GLN A 252 0.54 -7.93 -11.12
C GLN A 252 1.10 -7.22 -9.86
N VAL A 253 1.99 -6.23 -10.03
CA VAL A 253 2.52 -5.43 -8.92
C VAL A 253 1.41 -4.65 -8.22
N VAL A 254 0.58 -3.94 -8.97
CA VAL A 254 -0.56 -3.17 -8.42
C VAL A 254 -1.50 -4.09 -7.66
N THR A 255 -1.83 -5.25 -8.22
CA THR A 255 -2.70 -6.25 -7.58
C THR A 255 -2.12 -6.82 -6.27
N ARG A 256 -0.80 -6.76 -6.06
CA ARG A 256 -0.18 -7.17 -4.78
C ARG A 256 -0.25 -6.07 -3.71
N PHE A 257 -0.52 -4.83 -4.09
CA PHE A 257 -0.62 -3.69 -3.16
C PHE A 257 -2.03 -3.13 -2.98
N THR A 258 -3.05 -3.74 -3.60
CA THR A 258 -4.46 -3.30 -3.53
C THR A 258 -5.38 -4.45 -3.17
#